data_AF-A0A2G5C7Q4-F1
#
_entry.id   AF-A0A2G5C7Q4-F1
#
_cell.length_a   1.000
_cell.length_b   1.000
_cell.length_c   1.000
_cell.angle_alpha   90.00
_cell.angle_beta   90.00
_cell.angle_gamma   90.00
#
_symmetry.space_group_name_H-M   'P 1'
#
loop_
_entity.id
_entity.type
_entity.pdbx_description
1 polymer ?
#
loop_
_entity_poly.entity_id
_entity_poly.type
_entity_poly.pdbx_seq_one_letter_code
_entity_poly.pdbx_strand_id
1 'polypeptide(L)'
;MRLLQLGLLLALASDDKVKLSDDDLNALLSLRSGLQKCVNANGLGVQALTGGYYCQVKIQFPSDTVPKWKDPKSRQLEGLSYDFKICEAVASWEQVWNSTTIFTREFIDALPNGWEEYAWQRINKGVLL
;
A
#
# COMPACT_ATOMS: atom_id res chain seq x y z
N MET A 1 -0.30 -6.13 18.77
CA MET A 1 -1.00 -5.59 17.59
C MET A 1 -2.49 -5.84 17.76
N ARG A 2 -3.28 -4.81 18.12
CA ARG A 2 -4.74 -4.97 18.29
C ARG A 2 -5.34 -5.33 16.93
N LEU A 3 -6.15 -6.40 16.91
CA LEU A 3 -7.02 -6.69 15.79
C LEU A 3 -7.86 -5.44 15.54
N LEU A 4 -7.60 -4.75 14.43
CA LEU A 4 -8.48 -3.72 13.93
C LEU A 4 -9.83 -4.41 13.72
N GLN A 5 -10.87 -3.89 14.39
CA GLN A 5 -12.16 -4.57 14.46
C GLN A 5 -12.72 -4.78 13.04
N LEU A 6 -13.56 -5.80 12.85
CA LEU A 6 -14.27 -6.08 11.58
C LEU A 6 -14.87 -4.84 10.90
N GLY A 7 -15.18 -3.78 11.66
CA GLY A 7 -15.62 -2.49 11.15
C GLY A 7 -14.60 -1.75 10.27
N LEU A 8 -13.29 -1.89 10.51
CA LEU A 8 -12.25 -1.30 9.67
C LEU A 8 -12.10 -2.08 8.35
N LEU A 9 -12.13 -3.41 8.37
CA LEU A 9 -12.11 -4.23 7.15
C LEU A 9 -13.28 -3.91 6.21
N LEU A 10 -14.48 -3.67 6.76
CA LEU A 10 -15.64 -3.20 6.00
C LEU A 10 -15.51 -1.74 5.53
N ALA A 11 -14.87 -0.88 6.34
CA ALA A 11 -14.61 0.53 6.00
C ALA A 11 -13.56 0.71 4.90
N LEU A 12 -12.55 -0.15 4.85
CA LEU A 12 -11.44 -0.07 3.91
C LEU A 12 -11.79 -0.63 2.52
N ALA A 13 -12.83 -1.46 2.44
CA ALA A 13 -13.32 -2.10 1.21
C ALA A 13 -14.45 -1.31 0.50
N SER A 14 -15.08 -0.35 1.17
CA SER A 14 -16.12 0.51 0.60
C SER A 14 -15.61 1.94 0.42
N ASP A 15 -15.87 2.54 -0.74
CA ASP A 15 -15.62 3.97 -1.03
C ASP A 15 -16.58 4.91 -0.25
N ASP A 16 -17.45 4.32 0.59
CA ASP A 16 -18.32 5.06 1.50
C ASP A 16 -17.58 5.66 2.68
N LYS A 17 -18.05 6.84 3.10
CA LYS A 17 -17.60 7.60 4.29
C LYS A 17 -17.91 6.85 5.58
N VAL A 18 -17.26 5.72 5.82
CA VAL A 18 -17.33 5.04 7.10
C VAL A 18 -16.56 5.86 8.13
N LYS A 19 -17.22 6.15 9.25
CA LYS A 19 -16.67 6.99 10.30
C LYS A 19 -15.63 6.18 11.08
N LEU A 20 -14.36 6.33 10.70
CA LEU A 20 -13.22 5.75 11.41
C LEU A 20 -13.15 6.28 12.84
N SER A 21 -12.59 5.48 13.74
CA SER A 21 -12.16 6.01 15.04
C SER A 21 -11.05 7.03 14.84
N ASP A 22 -10.90 7.97 15.77
CA ASP A 22 -9.83 8.99 15.68
C ASP A 22 -8.44 8.32 15.67
N ASP A 23 -8.28 7.22 16.41
CA ASP A 23 -7.04 6.43 16.43
C ASP A 23 -6.73 5.81 15.06
N ASP A 24 -7.71 5.17 14.43
CA ASP A 24 -7.54 4.54 13.11
C ASP A 24 -7.29 5.59 12.02
N LEU A 25 -7.99 6.73 12.10
CA LEU A 25 -7.78 7.84 11.17
C LEU A 25 -6.36 8.39 11.30
N ASN A 26 -5.88 8.61 12.53
CA ASN A 26 -4.52 9.08 12.77
C ASN A 26 -3.47 8.09 12.29
N ALA A 27 -3.68 6.79 12.53
CA ALA A 27 -2.79 5.73 12.03
C ALA A 27 -2.74 5.73 10.50
N LEU A 28 -3.89 5.87 9.84
CA LEU A 28 -3.97 5.87 8.38
C LEU A 28 -3.34 7.14 7.75
N LEU A 29 -3.52 8.30 8.37
CA LEU A 29 -2.85 9.55 7.96
C LEU A 29 -1.33 9.44 8.14
N SER A 30 -0.87 8.83 9.23
CA SER A 30 0.56 8.55 9.47
C SER A 30 1.12 7.62 8.40
N LEU A 31 0.42 6.53 8.08
CA LEU A 31 0.78 5.59 7.02
C LEU A 31 0.87 6.29 5.65
N ARG A 32 -0.14 7.11 5.31
CA ARG A 32 -0.16 7.89 4.06
C ARG A 32 1.03 8.84 3.96
N SER A 33 1.33 9.56 5.05
CA SER A 33 2.49 10.47 5.10
C SER A 33 3.82 9.70 4.99
N GLY A 34 3.93 8.56 5.67
CA GLY A 34 5.09 7.68 5.60
C GLY A 34 5.33 7.16 4.18
N LEU A 35 4.27 6.69 3.51
CA LEU A 35 4.33 6.27 2.11
C LEU A 35 4.82 7.39 1.21
N GLN A 36 4.27 8.60 1.36
CA GLN A 36 4.67 9.75 0.56
C GLN A 36 6.17 10.07 0.73
N LYS A 37 6.65 10.10 1.97
CA LYS A 37 8.08 10.32 2.27
C LYS A 37 8.96 9.22 1.67
N CYS A 38 8.54 7.96 1.79
CA CYS A 38 9.28 6.81 1.26
C CYS A 38 9.37 6.86 -0.27
N VAL A 39 8.26 7.11 -0.97
CA VAL A 39 8.25 7.24 -2.43
C VAL A 39 9.10 8.42 -2.89
N ASN A 40 9.04 9.56 -2.20
CA ASN A 40 9.89 10.70 -2.56
C ASN A 40 11.39 10.42 -2.38
N ALA A 41 11.77 9.58 -1.41
CA ALA A 41 13.17 9.23 -1.16
C ALA A 41 13.67 8.07 -2.06
N ASN A 42 12.83 7.07 -2.31
CA ASN A 42 13.24 5.79 -2.89
C ASN A 42 12.50 5.41 -4.19
N GLY A 43 11.50 6.19 -4.61
CA GLY A 43 10.58 5.86 -5.70
C GLY A 43 11.14 5.97 -7.11
N LEU A 44 12.46 5.99 -7.31
CA LEU A 44 13.12 5.97 -8.62
C LEU A 44 12.53 6.99 -9.62
N GLY A 45 12.21 8.19 -9.14
CA GLY A 45 11.68 9.28 -9.96
C GLY A 45 10.17 9.43 -9.98
N VAL A 46 9.38 8.50 -9.40
CA VAL A 46 7.93 8.72 -9.20
C VAL A 46 7.63 9.52 -7.93
N GLN A 47 6.47 10.15 -7.89
CA GLN A 47 5.96 10.92 -6.76
C GLN A 47 4.65 10.33 -6.26
N ALA A 48 4.42 10.42 -4.95
CA ALA A 48 3.15 10.07 -4.34
C ALA A 48 2.38 11.36 -3.98
N LEU A 49 1.26 11.58 -4.67
CA LEU A 49 0.37 12.69 -4.45
C LEU A 49 -0.83 12.23 -3.62
N THR A 50 -1.07 12.90 -2.49
CA THR A 50 -2.21 12.61 -1.63
C THR A 50 -3.45 13.36 -2.10
N GLY A 51 -4.59 12.66 -2.20
CA GLY A 51 -5.87 13.24 -2.57
C GLY A 51 -6.65 13.84 -1.40
N GLY A 52 -7.89 14.26 -1.69
CA GLY A 52 -8.78 14.89 -0.70
C GLY A 52 -9.28 13.92 0.38
N TYR A 53 -9.35 12.64 0.07
CA TYR A 53 -9.74 11.58 1.01
C TYR A 53 -8.52 10.86 1.60
N TYR A 54 -8.65 10.33 2.81
CA TYR A 54 -7.53 9.70 3.54
C TYR A 54 -7.00 8.42 2.88
N CYS A 55 -7.83 7.72 2.08
CA CYS A 55 -7.42 6.52 1.33
C CYS A 55 -6.73 6.82 -0.01
N GLN A 56 -6.83 8.04 -0.52
CA GLN A 56 -6.47 8.36 -1.89
C GLN A 56 -5.00 8.77 -1.98
N VAL A 57 -4.21 7.95 -2.67
CA VAL A 57 -2.88 8.30 -3.13
C VAL A 57 -2.78 8.04 -4.62
N LYS A 58 -2.08 8.92 -5.32
CA LYS A 58 -1.79 8.80 -6.74
C LYS A 58 -0.28 8.73 -6.92
N ILE A 59 0.20 7.64 -7.50
CA ILE A 59 1.60 7.49 -7.88
C ILE A 59 1.76 8.03 -9.29
N GLN A 60 2.58 9.05 -9.46
CA GLN A 60 2.69 9.80 -10.69
C GLN A 60 4.15 9.96 -11.11
N PHE A 61 4.41 9.74 -12.40
CA PHE A 61 5.68 10.10 -13.03
C PHE A 61 5.79 11.61 -13.21
N PRO A 62 7.00 12.17 -13.25
CA PRO A 62 7.24 13.58 -13.55
C PRO A 62 6.51 14.01 -14.82
N SER A 63 5.99 15.23 -14.87
CA SER A 63 5.15 15.72 -15.97
C SER A 63 5.85 15.77 -17.33
N ASP A 64 7.18 15.79 -17.33
CA ASP A 64 8.05 15.74 -18.51
C ASP A 64 8.37 14.30 -18.99
N THR A 65 7.87 13.29 -18.29
CA THR A 65 8.05 11.89 -18.68
C THR A 65 7.30 11.60 -19.98
N VAL A 66 7.99 10.99 -20.95
CA VAL A 66 7.40 10.55 -22.22
C VAL A 66 7.16 9.03 -22.15
N PRO A 67 5.90 8.56 -22.25
CA PRO A 67 5.61 7.13 -22.20
C PRO A 67 6.12 6.46 -23.48
N LYS A 68 7.01 5.48 -23.33
CA LYS A 68 7.62 4.76 -24.46
C LYS A 68 6.89 3.48 -24.82
N TRP A 69 6.25 2.85 -23.83
CA TRP A 69 5.56 1.60 -24.05
C TRP A 69 4.14 1.84 -24.56
N LYS A 70 3.76 1.03 -25.54
CA LYS A 70 2.45 1.05 -26.18
C LYS A 70 1.90 -0.36 -26.13
N ASP A 71 0.69 -0.49 -25.60
CA ASP A 71 0.04 -1.79 -25.48
C ASP A 71 -0.18 -2.41 -26.89
N PRO A 72 0.26 -3.64 -27.15
CA PRO A 72 0.13 -4.27 -28.47
C PRO A 72 -1.31 -4.53 -28.90
N LYS A 73 -2.23 -4.74 -27.95
CA LYS A 73 -3.65 -5.05 -28.19
C LYS A 73 -4.49 -3.79 -28.31
N SER A 74 -4.39 -2.88 -27.34
CA SER A 74 -5.20 -1.66 -27.29
C SER A 74 -4.61 -0.50 -28.10
N ARG A 75 -3.30 -0.58 -28.45
CA ARG A 75 -2.54 0.51 -29.07
C ARG A 75 -2.55 1.81 -28.24
N GLN A 76 -2.82 1.73 -26.95
CA GLN A 76 -2.74 2.88 -26.05
C GLN A 76 -1.34 3.01 -25.47
N LEU A 77 -0.89 4.24 -25.26
CA LEU A 77 0.34 4.49 -24.52
C LEU A 77 0.11 4.16 -23.04
N GLU A 78 1.16 3.71 -22.37
CA GLU A 78 1.12 3.45 -20.94
C GLU A 78 0.74 4.72 -20.15
N GLY A 79 -0.05 4.54 -19.10
CA GLY A 79 -0.38 5.62 -18.18
C GLY A 79 0.86 6.10 -17.42
N LEU A 80 0.89 7.39 -17.08
CA LEU A 80 1.96 7.97 -16.25
C LEU A 80 1.48 8.33 -14.84
N SER A 81 0.28 7.88 -14.49
CA SER A 81 -0.37 8.15 -13.22
C SER A 81 -1.26 6.99 -12.86
N TYR A 82 -1.11 6.48 -11.65
CA TYR A 82 -1.83 5.33 -11.14
C TYR A 82 -2.40 5.62 -9.77
N ASP A 83 -3.65 5.22 -9.55
CA ASP A 83 -4.28 5.34 -8.25
C ASP A 83 -3.81 4.19 -7.35
N PHE A 84 -3.26 4.54 -6.19
CA PHE A 84 -2.89 3.63 -5.13
C PHE A 84 -3.88 3.78 -3.97
N LYS A 85 -4.80 2.83 -3.88
CA LYS A 85 -5.82 2.79 -2.83
C LYS A 85 -5.22 2.19 -1.55
N ILE A 86 -4.72 3.06 -0.66
CA ILE A 86 -4.08 2.63 0.60
C ILE A 86 -5.02 1.73 1.40
N CYS A 87 -6.30 2.09 1.47
CA CYS A 87 -7.26 1.35 2.28
C CYS A 87 -7.47 -0.07 1.77
N GLU A 88 -7.60 -0.25 0.45
CA GLU A 88 -7.70 -1.58 -0.17
C GLU A 88 -6.44 -2.41 0.09
N ALA A 89 -5.26 -1.79 0.05
CA ALA A 89 -4.00 -2.46 0.38
C ALA A 89 -3.94 -2.89 1.86
N VAL A 90 -4.39 -2.04 2.79
CA VAL A 90 -4.47 -2.36 4.23
C VAL A 90 -5.50 -3.48 4.49
N ALA A 91 -6.69 -3.40 3.88
CA ALA A 91 -7.71 -4.45 4.02
C ALA A 91 -7.20 -5.79 3.48
N SER A 92 -6.54 -5.77 2.33
CA SER A 92 -5.93 -6.96 1.74
C SER A 92 -4.83 -7.54 2.63
N TRP A 93 -3.98 -6.68 3.20
CA TRP A 93 -2.96 -7.09 4.17
C TRP A 93 -3.59 -7.78 5.38
N GLU A 94 -4.62 -7.19 5.97
CA GLU A 94 -5.34 -7.78 7.10
C GLU A 94 -6.00 -9.10 6.75
N GLN A 95 -6.58 -9.22 5.55
CA GLN A 95 -7.16 -10.47 5.06
C GLN A 95 -6.12 -11.59 4.99
N VAL A 96 -4.94 -11.30 4.42
CA VAL A 96 -3.82 -12.27 4.40
C VAL A 96 -3.34 -12.58 5.82
N TRP A 97 -3.26 -11.57 6.68
CA TRP A 97 -2.80 -11.73 8.04
C TRP A 97 -3.75 -12.60 8.90
N ASN A 98 -5.05 -12.43 8.70
CA ASN A 98 -6.08 -13.19 9.41
C ASN A 98 -6.28 -14.61 8.86
N SER A 99 -5.88 -14.86 7.62
CA SER A 99 -5.92 -16.20 7.00
C SER A 99 -4.62 -16.99 7.19
N THR A 100 -3.56 -16.34 7.67
CA THR A 100 -2.28 -16.99 7.98
C THR A 100 -2.43 -17.85 9.24
N THR A 101 -1.85 -19.06 9.24
CA THR A 101 -1.92 -19.97 10.39
C THR A 101 -1.22 -19.38 11.61
N ILE A 102 -1.71 -19.70 12.82
CA ILE A 102 -1.16 -19.21 14.10
C ILE A 102 0.37 -19.40 14.15
N PHE A 103 0.88 -20.58 13.79
CA PHE A 103 2.32 -20.86 13.77
C PHE A 103 3.12 -19.94 12.84
N THR A 104 2.56 -19.59 11.67
CA THR A 104 3.26 -18.72 10.71
C THR A 104 3.22 -17.27 11.18
N ARG A 105 2.11 -16.85 11.80
CA ARG A 105 1.97 -15.51 12.38
C ARG A 105 2.90 -15.30 13.56
N GLU A 106 2.91 -16.23 14.53
CA GLU A 106 3.81 -16.18 15.69
C GLU A 106 5.28 -16.20 15.27
N PHE A 107 5.62 -16.99 14.26
CA PHE A 107 6.96 -17.00 13.68
C PHE A 107 7.35 -15.64 13.11
N ILE A 108 6.46 -15.00 12.34
CA ILE A 108 6.73 -13.67 11.75
C ILE A 108 6.81 -12.59 12.85
N ASP A 109 5.93 -12.65 13.85
CA ASP A 109 5.91 -11.73 15.00
C ASP A 109 7.17 -11.86 15.88
N ALA A 110 7.78 -13.06 15.93
CA ALA A 110 8.99 -13.33 16.70
C ALA A 110 10.30 -12.94 15.98
N LEU A 111 10.25 -12.43 14.74
CA LEU A 111 11.44 -12.00 14.02
C LEU A 111 12.09 -10.79 14.71
N PRO A 112 13.44 -10.73 14.79
CA PRO A 112 14.15 -9.69 15.52
C PRO A 112 13.91 -8.26 14.98
N ASN A 113 13.60 -8.14 13.69
CA ASN A 113 13.20 -6.88 13.03
C ASN A 113 11.74 -6.91 12.56
N GLY A 114 10.94 -7.81 13.11
CA GLY A 114 9.55 -8.06 12.70
C GLY A 114 9.41 -8.49 11.24
N TRP A 115 8.27 -8.17 10.66
CA TRP A 115 7.90 -8.58 9.30
C TRP A 115 8.60 -7.78 8.20
N GLU A 116 9.17 -6.59 8.48
CA GLU A 116 9.66 -5.66 7.46
C GLU A 116 10.78 -6.27 6.61
N GLU A 117 11.80 -6.84 7.26
CA GLU A 117 12.94 -7.46 6.57
C GLU A 117 12.52 -8.74 5.83
N TYR A 118 11.67 -9.55 6.45
CA TYR A 118 11.16 -10.79 5.88
C TYR A 118 10.26 -10.55 4.66
N ALA A 119 9.35 -9.58 4.73
CA ALA A 119 8.43 -9.26 3.63
C ALA A 119 9.18 -8.73 2.42
N TRP A 120 10.16 -7.85 2.63
CA TRP A 120 11.04 -7.36 1.56
C TRP A 120 11.74 -8.52 0.83
N GLN A 121 12.32 -9.48 1.55
CA GLN A 121 13.00 -10.64 0.96
C GLN A 121 12.04 -11.55 0.17
N ARG A 122 10.77 -11.67 0.59
CA ARG A 122 9.76 -12.46 -0.12
C ARG A 122 9.27 -11.79 -1.40
N ILE A 123 9.11 -10.47 -1.38
CA ILE A 123 8.71 -9.68 -2.55
C ILE A 123 9.86 -9.62 -3.57
N ASN A 124 11.09 -9.43 -3.10
CA ASN A 124 12.28 -9.30 -3.93
C ASN A 124 13.01 -10.61 -4.21
N LYS A 125 12.30 -11.74 -4.25
CA LYS A 125 12.90 -13.03 -4.65
C LYS A 125 13.58 -13.00 -6.04
N GLY A 126 13.37 -11.96 -6.85
CA GLY A 126 14.07 -11.72 -8.10
C GLY A 126 15.41 -10.96 -8.00
N VAL A 127 15.85 -10.51 -6.82
CA VAL A 127 17.12 -9.76 -6.64
C VAL A 127 18.29 -10.68 -6.22
N LEU A 128 18.00 -11.94 -5.87
CA LEU A 128 19.01 -12.96 -5.52
C LEU A 128 19.43 -13.85 -6.71
N LEU A 129 19.15 -13.43 -7.96
CA LEU A 129 19.58 -14.11 -9.18
C LEU A 129 20.30 -13.13 -10.11
#